data_AF-A0A7G8UVD7-F1
#
_entry.id   AF-A0A7G8UVD7-F1
#
_cell.length_a   1.000
_cell.length_b   1.000
_cell.length_c   1.000
_cell.angle_alpha   90.00
_cell.angle_beta   90.00
_cell.angle_gamma   90.00
#
_symmetry.space_group_name_H-M   'P 1'
#
loop_
_entity.id
_entity.type
_entity.pdbx_description
1 polymer ?
#
loop_
_entity_poly.entity_id
_entity_poly.type
_entity_poly.pdbx_seq_one_letter_code
_entity_poly.pdbx_strand_id
1 'polypeptide(L)'
;MKRVRDLVVGAIAGALLMVGASAGYAAVKQYMLTEASYPIYVNGAKYEDAERPILNYEGSTYVPLAKLGDITGVDYKWNEAQKRVEIEVSGVTVKQKVYSDYTKDVPNFAYVVGIPDGKRIENTSSKSVSYKYDVTDALDSNLDKYIAALEAAGFVYEDYTSSEEILYYVKGKTVVGLYFGGYDFYVLLTTD
;
A
#
# COMPACT_ATOMS: atom_id res chain seq x y z
N MET A 1 -35.63 45.76 -35.00
CA MET A 1 -34.41 44.92 -35.17
C MET A 1 -33.69 44.57 -33.86
N LYS A 2 -33.54 45.48 -32.88
CA LYS A 2 -32.84 45.19 -31.59
C LYS A 2 -33.40 43.95 -30.84
N ARG A 3 -34.72 43.89 -30.64
CA ARG A 3 -35.36 42.78 -29.88
C ARG A 3 -35.23 41.40 -30.53
N VAL A 4 -35.13 41.33 -31.86
CA VAL A 4 -34.97 40.06 -32.58
C VAL A 4 -33.53 39.56 -32.46
N ARG A 5 -32.54 40.46 -32.46
CA ARG A 5 -31.13 40.13 -32.23
C ARG A 5 -30.92 39.58 -30.82
N ASP A 6 -31.55 40.19 -29.82
CA ASP A 6 -31.41 39.77 -28.42
C ASP A 6 -32.04 38.38 -28.18
N LEU A 7 -33.15 38.06 -28.87
CA LEU A 7 -33.75 36.72 -28.88
C LEU A 7 -32.84 35.66 -29.52
N VAL A 8 -32.23 35.99 -30.66
CA VAL A 8 -31.33 35.06 -31.38
C VAL A 8 -30.07 34.76 -30.57
N VAL A 9 -29.50 35.75 -29.89
CA VAL A 9 -28.34 35.55 -29.00
C VAL A 9 -28.70 34.67 -27.81
N GLY A 10 -29.88 34.85 -27.21
CA GLY A 10 -30.37 33.99 -26.13
C GLY A 10 -30.60 32.54 -26.58
N ALA A 11 -31.14 32.34 -27.79
CA ALA A 11 -31.37 31.00 -28.35
C ALA A 11 -30.05 30.27 -28.66
N ILE A 12 -29.03 30.97 -29.19
CA ILE A 12 -27.71 30.41 -29.44
C ILE A 12 -26.99 30.06 -28.14
N ALA A 13 -27.07 30.93 -27.13
CA ALA A 13 -26.49 30.65 -25.81
C ALA A 13 -27.17 29.46 -25.12
N GLY A 14 -28.50 29.34 -25.20
CA GLY A 14 -29.25 28.20 -24.68
C GLY A 14 -28.91 26.89 -25.39
N ALA A 15 -28.79 26.92 -26.71
CA ALA A 15 -28.40 25.74 -27.49
C ALA A 15 -26.96 25.29 -27.19
N LEU A 16 -26.02 26.23 -27.00
CA LEU A 16 -24.64 25.92 -26.62
C LEU A 16 -24.54 25.28 -25.23
N LEU A 17 -25.38 25.69 -24.28
CA LEU A 17 -25.43 25.11 -22.93
C LEU A 17 -26.02 23.69 -22.93
N MET A 18 -27.00 23.40 -23.80
CA MET A 18 -27.60 22.06 -23.90
C MET A 18 -26.66 21.02 -24.53
N VAL A 19 -25.77 21.44 -25.45
CA VAL A 19 -24.77 20.54 -26.07
C VAL A 19 -23.64 20.18 -25.09
N GLY A 20 -23.36 21.02 -24.09
CA GLY A 20 -22.35 20.75 -23.05
C GLY A 20 -22.81 19.76 -21.98
N ALA A 21 -24.11 19.49 -21.85
CA ALA A 21 -24.66 18.67 -20.76
C ALA A 21 -24.56 17.16 -20.99
N SER A 22 -24.21 16.68 -22.20
CA SER A 22 -24.11 15.25 -22.50
C SER A 22 -22.72 14.64 -22.28
N ALA A 23 -21.72 15.42 -21.86
CA ALA A 23 -20.32 14.97 -21.78
C ALA A 23 -19.95 14.16 -20.52
N GLY A 24 -20.92 13.75 -19.68
CA GLY A 24 -20.65 13.17 -18.36
C GLY A 24 -21.25 11.79 -18.06
N TYR A 25 -22.07 11.20 -18.94
CA TYR A 25 -22.55 9.84 -18.68
C TYR A 25 -21.48 8.84 -19.09
N ALA A 26 -20.66 8.43 -18.11
CA ALA A 26 -19.86 7.21 -18.25
C ALA A 26 -20.81 6.08 -18.67
N ALA A 27 -20.54 5.48 -19.82
CA ALA A 27 -21.32 4.35 -20.30
C ALA A 27 -21.37 3.30 -19.19
N VAL A 28 -22.58 2.95 -18.73
CA VAL A 28 -22.76 1.95 -17.67
C VAL A 28 -22.16 0.65 -18.19
N LYS A 29 -21.03 0.24 -17.62
CA LYS A 29 -20.39 -1.03 -17.95
C LYS A 29 -21.17 -2.13 -17.24
N GLN A 30 -21.98 -2.85 -18.01
CA GLN A 30 -22.76 -3.97 -17.51
C GLN A 30 -21.96 -5.26 -17.63
N TYR A 31 -22.05 -6.10 -16.60
CA TYR A 31 -21.44 -7.42 -16.55
C TYR A 31 -22.54 -8.46 -16.46
N MET A 32 -22.45 -9.53 -17.25
CA MET A 32 -23.34 -10.68 -17.11
C MET A 32 -22.63 -11.73 -16.25
N LEU A 33 -23.18 -11.97 -15.07
CA LEU A 33 -22.67 -12.96 -14.13
C LEU A 33 -23.57 -14.20 -14.14
N THR A 34 -22.98 -15.36 -13.88
CA THR A 34 -23.71 -16.61 -13.65
C THR A 34 -23.53 -17.07 -12.22
N GLU A 35 -24.48 -17.82 -11.66
CA GLU A 35 -24.29 -18.43 -10.35
C GLU A 35 -23.20 -19.51 -10.38
N ALA A 36 -22.47 -19.66 -9.28
CA ALA A 36 -21.52 -20.75 -9.12
C ALA A 36 -22.24 -22.09 -8.91
N SER A 37 -21.95 -23.06 -9.78
CA SER A 37 -22.53 -24.40 -9.74
C SER A 37 -21.71 -25.43 -8.96
N TYR A 38 -20.74 -24.97 -8.16
CA TYR A 38 -19.80 -25.81 -7.42
C TYR A 38 -19.69 -25.33 -5.96
N PRO A 39 -19.42 -26.24 -5.00
CA PRO A 39 -19.38 -25.88 -3.60
C PRO A 39 -18.11 -25.10 -3.26
N ILE A 40 -18.25 -24.12 -2.37
CA ILE A 40 -17.14 -23.27 -1.89
C ILE A 40 -17.08 -23.38 -0.38
N TYR A 41 -15.87 -23.60 0.14
CA TYR A 41 -15.60 -23.74 1.57
C TYR A 41 -14.62 -22.66 2.01
N VAL A 42 -14.89 -22.07 3.17
CA VAL A 42 -14.05 -21.07 3.83
C VAL A 42 -13.73 -21.61 5.23
N ASN A 43 -12.45 -21.82 5.53
CA ASN A 43 -12.00 -22.44 6.78
C ASN A 43 -12.71 -23.78 7.10
N GLY A 44 -13.01 -24.57 6.07
CA GLY A 44 -13.72 -25.85 6.21
C GLY A 44 -15.24 -25.75 6.37
N ALA A 45 -15.80 -24.54 6.49
CA ALA A 45 -17.24 -24.31 6.50
C ALA A 45 -17.75 -24.03 5.07
N LYS A 46 -18.84 -24.68 4.67
CA LYS A 46 -19.46 -24.45 3.36
C LYS A 46 -20.13 -23.07 3.33
N TYR A 47 -19.88 -22.30 2.27
CA TYR A 47 -20.60 -21.06 2.04
C TYR A 47 -22.02 -21.36 1.54
N GLU A 48 -23.02 -20.91 2.28
CA GLU A 48 -24.44 -20.98 1.89
C GLU A 48 -25.12 -19.66 2.26
N ASP A 49 -25.50 -18.89 1.25
CA ASP A 49 -26.24 -17.63 1.38
C ASP A 49 -27.04 -17.37 0.09
N ALA A 50 -28.36 -17.48 0.17
CA ALA A 50 -29.24 -17.32 -0.99
C ALA A 50 -29.47 -15.85 -1.37
N GLU A 51 -29.34 -14.93 -0.43
CA GLU A 51 -29.47 -13.48 -0.69
C GLU A 51 -28.19 -12.92 -1.30
N ARG A 52 -27.05 -13.54 -0.99
CA ARG A 52 -25.73 -13.16 -1.48
C ARG A 52 -25.06 -14.35 -2.15
N PRO A 53 -25.53 -14.76 -3.35
CA PRO A 53 -24.99 -15.89 -4.06
C PRO A 53 -23.55 -15.64 -4.49
N ILE A 54 -22.81 -16.72 -4.70
CA ILE A 54 -21.50 -16.67 -5.33
C ILE A 54 -21.69 -16.64 -6.84
N LEU A 55 -20.98 -15.72 -7.48
CA LEU A 55 -21.14 -15.44 -8.90
C LEU A 55 -19.86 -15.79 -9.66
N ASN A 56 -19.99 -16.09 -10.95
CA ASN A 56 -18.90 -16.25 -11.89
C ASN A 56 -18.99 -15.19 -12.97
N TYR A 57 -17.83 -14.66 -13.32
CA TYR A 57 -17.66 -13.79 -14.46
C TYR A 57 -16.36 -14.17 -15.18
N GLU A 58 -16.48 -14.56 -16.45
CA GLU A 58 -15.34 -14.94 -17.32
C GLU A 58 -14.39 -15.98 -16.68
N GLY A 59 -14.96 -16.98 -16.00
CA GLY A 59 -14.18 -18.04 -15.34
C GLY A 59 -13.59 -17.64 -13.97
N SER A 60 -13.83 -16.41 -13.51
CA SER A 60 -13.44 -15.96 -12.17
C SER A 60 -14.62 -15.98 -11.20
N THR A 61 -14.39 -16.45 -9.99
CA THR A 61 -15.38 -16.52 -8.90
C THR A 61 -15.40 -15.23 -8.08
N TYR A 62 -16.57 -14.66 -7.87
CA TYR A 62 -16.82 -13.47 -7.07
C TYR A 62 -17.62 -13.86 -5.84
N VAL A 63 -16.98 -13.73 -4.67
CA VAL A 63 -17.58 -14.05 -3.38
C VAL A 63 -17.92 -12.75 -2.65
N PRO A 64 -19.10 -12.63 -2.04
CA PRO A 64 -19.48 -11.45 -1.26
C PRO A 64 -18.51 -11.18 -0.11
N LEU A 65 -17.82 -10.04 -0.20
CA LEU A 65 -16.79 -9.63 0.77
C LEU A 65 -17.31 -9.63 2.21
N ALA A 66 -18.51 -9.07 2.44
CA ALA A 66 -19.09 -8.98 3.77
C ALA A 66 -19.21 -10.35 4.45
N LYS A 67 -19.68 -11.35 3.68
CA LYS A 67 -19.88 -12.69 4.19
C LYS A 67 -18.54 -13.41 4.39
N LEU A 68 -17.54 -13.12 3.55
CA LEU A 68 -16.17 -13.57 3.79
C LEU A 68 -15.62 -13.00 5.09
N GLY A 69 -15.80 -11.71 5.37
CA GLY A 69 -15.41 -11.09 6.63
C GLY A 69 -16.02 -11.82 7.83
N ASP A 70 -17.33 -12.06 7.80
CA ASP A 70 -18.05 -12.77 8.87
C ASP A 70 -17.51 -14.19 9.11
N ILE A 71 -17.25 -14.96 8.05
CA ILE A 71 -16.79 -16.36 8.15
C ILE A 71 -15.31 -16.44 8.56
N THR A 72 -14.49 -15.50 8.09
CA THR A 72 -13.03 -15.50 8.31
C THR A 72 -12.63 -14.76 9.59
N GLY A 73 -13.50 -13.92 10.14
CA GLY A 73 -13.18 -13.00 11.23
C GLY A 73 -12.31 -11.81 10.79
N VAL A 74 -12.18 -11.58 9.48
CA VAL A 74 -11.45 -10.43 8.93
C VAL A 74 -12.30 -9.18 9.09
N ASP A 75 -11.72 -8.14 9.71
CA ASP A 75 -12.41 -6.87 9.87
C ASP A 75 -12.42 -6.11 8.54
N TYR A 76 -13.56 -5.50 8.21
CA TYR A 76 -13.67 -4.64 7.06
C TYR A 76 -14.59 -3.47 7.38
N LYS A 77 -14.22 -2.28 6.89
CA LYS A 77 -14.99 -1.05 7.13
C LYS A 77 -15.06 -0.21 5.88
N TRP A 78 -16.19 0.46 5.71
CA TRP A 78 -16.30 1.53 4.73
C TRP A 78 -15.71 2.81 5.31
N ASN A 79 -14.63 3.30 4.71
CA ASN A 79 -14.04 4.59 5.04
C ASN A 79 -14.76 5.67 4.22
N GLU A 80 -15.70 6.36 4.87
CA GLU A 80 -16.54 7.38 4.25
C GLU A 80 -15.74 8.60 3.76
N ALA A 81 -14.69 8.99 4.50
CA ALA A 81 -13.86 10.15 4.13
C ALA A 81 -13.06 9.90 2.85
N GLN A 82 -12.59 8.66 2.66
CA GLN A 82 -11.76 8.28 1.53
C GLN A 82 -12.52 7.49 0.45
N LYS A 83 -13.83 7.29 0.64
CA LYS A 83 -14.75 6.60 -0.28
C LYS A 83 -14.21 5.23 -0.74
N ARG A 84 -13.72 4.43 0.21
CA ARG A 84 -13.16 3.09 -0.05
C ARG A 84 -13.55 2.10 1.02
N VAL A 85 -13.50 0.81 0.67
CA VAL A 85 -13.53 -0.28 1.64
C VAL A 85 -12.10 -0.54 2.12
N GLU A 86 -11.93 -0.65 3.44
CA GLU A 86 -10.69 -1.08 4.09
C GLU A 86 -10.89 -2.47 4.67
N ILE A 87 -9.87 -3.32 4.55
CA ILE A 87 -9.89 -4.70 5.02
C ILE A 87 -8.65 -4.88 5.88
N GLU A 88 -8.83 -5.25 7.15
CA GLU A 88 -7.79 -5.44 8.15
C GLU A 88 -7.74 -6.93 8.54
N VAL A 89 -6.69 -7.62 8.11
CA VAL A 89 -6.50 -9.05 8.43
C VAL A 89 -5.65 -9.16 9.70
N SER A 90 -6.30 -9.21 10.86
CA SER A 90 -5.63 -9.44 12.14
C SER A 90 -5.03 -10.86 12.17
N GLY A 91 -3.72 -10.98 12.30
CA GLY A 91 -3.01 -12.27 12.21
C GLY A 91 -2.27 -12.49 10.89
N VAL A 92 -2.40 -11.57 9.92
CA VAL A 92 -1.23 -11.26 9.09
C VAL A 92 -0.30 -10.47 10.00
N THR A 93 0.55 -11.19 10.74
CA THR A 93 1.91 -10.68 10.90
C THR A 93 2.32 -10.36 9.47
N VAL A 94 2.34 -9.08 9.10
CA VAL A 94 3.11 -8.65 7.94
C VAL A 94 4.42 -9.38 8.17
N LYS A 95 4.73 -10.38 7.34
CA LYS A 95 5.99 -11.09 7.49
C LYS A 95 7.00 -10.00 7.25
N GLN A 96 7.44 -9.34 8.32
CA GLN A 96 8.52 -8.41 8.30
C GLN A 96 9.64 -9.28 7.76
N LYS A 97 9.95 -9.10 6.48
CA LYS A 97 11.18 -9.65 5.95
C LYS A 97 12.22 -8.88 6.74
N VAL A 98 12.80 -9.53 7.73
CA VAL A 98 13.93 -8.99 8.47
C VAL A 98 15.20 -9.33 7.71
N TYR A 99 16.29 -8.63 8.00
CA TYR A 99 17.60 -9.00 7.46
C TYR A 99 18.08 -10.32 8.07
N SER A 100 17.62 -11.44 7.49
CA SER A 100 17.73 -12.80 8.02
C SER A 100 19.16 -13.29 8.27
N ASP A 101 20.15 -12.61 7.70
CA ASP A 101 21.57 -12.97 7.65
C ASP A 101 22.42 -12.25 8.68
N TYR A 102 21.89 -11.25 9.40
CA TYR A 102 22.66 -10.50 10.41
C TYR A 102 21.89 -10.25 11.72
N THR A 103 20.62 -9.81 11.66
CA THR A 103 19.75 -9.74 12.86
C THR A 103 18.30 -10.06 12.51
N LYS A 104 17.63 -10.88 13.33
CA LYS A 104 16.24 -11.30 13.08
C LYS A 104 15.18 -10.25 13.44
N ASP A 105 15.60 -9.06 13.84
CA ASP A 105 14.73 -8.06 14.46
C ASP A 105 14.68 -6.74 13.69
N VAL A 106 15.57 -6.53 12.71
CA VAL A 106 15.58 -5.29 11.92
C VAL A 106 14.72 -5.46 10.67
N PRO A 107 13.65 -4.66 10.48
CA PRO A 107 12.87 -4.66 9.25
C PRO A 107 13.74 -4.41 8.01
N ASN A 108 13.51 -5.15 6.92
CA ASN A 108 14.17 -4.91 5.64
C ASN A 108 13.54 -3.69 4.93
N PHE A 109 14.38 -2.72 4.55
CA PHE A 109 13.92 -1.49 3.90
C PHE A 109 13.12 -1.75 2.63
N ALA A 110 13.64 -2.58 1.73
CA ALA A 110 12.98 -2.87 0.45
C ALA A 110 11.58 -3.47 0.63
N TYR A 111 11.42 -4.34 1.63
CA TYR A 111 10.12 -4.90 1.96
C TYR A 111 9.15 -3.85 2.53
N VAL A 112 9.63 -2.95 3.38
CA VAL A 112 8.81 -1.89 3.98
C VAL A 112 8.31 -0.90 2.93
N VAL A 113 9.15 -0.54 1.95
CA VAL A 113 8.82 0.50 0.97
C VAL A 113 8.36 -0.04 -0.39
N GLY A 114 8.42 -1.36 -0.60
CA GLY A 114 7.90 -2.03 -1.79
C GLY A 114 8.81 -1.95 -3.03
N ILE A 115 10.13 -2.00 -2.83
CA ILE A 115 11.13 -1.94 -3.91
C ILE A 115 11.94 -3.26 -4.01
N PRO A 116 12.75 -3.46 -5.07
CA PRO A 116 13.69 -4.57 -5.14
C PRO A 116 14.69 -4.57 -3.97
N ASP A 117 15.13 -5.76 -3.55
CA ASP A 117 16.04 -5.90 -2.41
C ASP A 117 17.42 -5.30 -2.69
N GLY A 118 18.06 -4.86 -1.61
CA GLY A 118 19.33 -4.13 -1.67
C GLY A 118 20.51 -5.07 -1.88
N LYS A 119 21.59 -4.53 -2.45
CA LYS A 119 22.86 -5.26 -2.55
C LYS A 119 23.56 -5.28 -1.20
N ARG A 120 23.83 -6.47 -0.68
CA ARG A 120 24.60 -6.68 0.55
C ARG A 120 26.10 -6.39 0.34
N ILE A 121 26.70 -5.72 1.32
CA ILE A 121 28.11 -5.35 1.37
C ILE A 121 28.65 -5.73 2.77
N GLU A 122 29.68 -6.59 2.81
CA GLU A 122 30.36 -6.95 4.07
C GLU A 122 31.45 -5.94 4.40
N ASN A 123 31.44 -5.39 5.62
CA ASN A 123 32.54 -4.60 6.13
C ASN A 123 33.42 -5.47 7.03
N THR A 124 34.48 -6.02 6.43
CA THR A 124 35.43 -6.94 7.07
C THR A 124 36.19 -6.36 8.26
N SER A 125 36.21 -5.03 8.41
CA SER A 125 36.96 -4.34 9.47
C SER A 125 36.15 -4.07 10.75
N SER A 126 34.82 -4.09 10.71
CA SER A 126 33.95 -3.55 11.77
C SER A 126 32.86 -4.51 12.27
N LYS A 127 32.91 -5.79 11.85
CA LYS A 127 31.82 -6.76 12.05
C LYS A 127 30.46 -6.27 11.53
N SER A 128 30.37 -5.25 10.67
CA SER A 128 29.09 -4.67 10.23
C SER A 128 28.72 -5.10 8.81
N VAL A 129 27.43 -5.01 8.49
CA VAL A 129 26.90 -5.29 7.15
C VAL A 129 26.11 -4.08 6.68
N SER A 130 26.32 -3.68 5.42
CA SER A 130 25.53 -2.62 4.78
C SER A 130 24.67 -3.19 3.66
N TYR A 131 23.45 -2.68 3.54
CA TYR A 131 22.57 -2.95 2.41
C TYR A 131 22.40 -1.68 1.60
N LYS A 132 22.78 -1.74 0.34
CA LYS A 132 22.72 -0.62 -0.60
C LYS A 132 21.47 -0.72 -1.47
N TYR A 133 20.68 0.34 -1.51
CA TYR A 133 19.46 0.47 -2.29
C TYR A 133 19.66 1.58 -3.33
N ASP A 134 19.34 1.27 -4.59
CA ASP A 134 19.18 2.30 -5.61
C ASP A 134 17.83 2.99 -5.37
N VAL A 135 17.89 4.25 -4.98
CA VAL A 135 16.75 5.06 -4.58
C VAL A 135 16.65 6.32 -5.42
N THR A 136 17.10 6.24 -6.68
CA THR A 136 17.03 7.31 -7.68
C THR A 136 15.66 7.99 -7.78
N ASP A 137 14.58 7.24 -7.51
CA ASP A 137 13.19 7.74 -7.47
C ASP A 137 12.55 7.71 -6.07
N ALA A 138 13.31 7.49 -4.98
CA ALA A 138 12.71 7.42 -3.65
C ALA A 138 12.28 8.79 -3.16
N LEU A 139 10.97 8.94 -3.02
CA LEU A 139 10.32 10.05 -2.35
C LEU A 139 10.66 10.01 -0.86
N ASP A 140 10.86 11.17 -0.22
CA ASP A 140 11.10 11.32 1.23
C ASP A 140 10.19 10.43 2.10
N SER A 141 8.96 10.19 1.64
CA SER A 141 7.98 9.27 2.24
C SER A 141 8.46 7.82 2.46
N ASN A 142 9.48 7.35 1.73
CA ASN A 142 10.03 6.01 1.89
C ASN A 142 10.89 5.91 3.16
N LEU A 143 11.65 6.97 3.48
CA LEU A 143 12.41 7.03 4.71
C LEU A 143 11.47 7.09 5.92
N ASP A 144 10.44 7.94 5.87
CA ASP A 144 9.44 8.06 6.95
C ASP A 144 8.77 6.72 7.26
N LYS A 145 8.38 5.97 6.22
CA LYS A 145 7.82 4.62 6.38
C LYS A 145 8.79 3.67 7.05
N TYR A 146 10.07 3.76 6.71
CA TYR A 146 11.09 2.90 7.28
C TYR A 146 11.40 3.24 8.73
N ILE A 147 11.47 4.52 9.06
CA ILE A 147 11.59 5.02 10.43
C ILE A 147 10.43 4.50 11.29
N ALA A 148 9.19 4.68 10.83
CA ALA A 148 8.02 4.17 11.54
C ALA A 148 8.08 2.65 11.75
N ALA A 149 8.61 1.89 10.79
CA ALA A 149 8.79 0.44 10.92
C ALA A 149 9.88 0.07 11.94
N LEU A 150 10.96 0.84 12.04
CA LEU A 150 12.01 0.66 13.06
C LEU A 150 11.48 0.97 14.46
N GLU A 151 10.77 2.08 14.62
CA GLU A 151 10.15 2.48 15.88
C GLU A 151 9.11 1.44 16.35
N ALA A 152 8.25 0.95 15.44
CA ALA A 152 7.30 -0.12 15.72
C ALA A 152 8.00 -1.44 16.09
N ALA A 153 9.20 -1.68 15.57
CA ALA A 153 10.04 -2.83 15.95
C ALA A 153 10.80 -2.61 17.28
N GLY A 154 10.64 -1.46 17.93
CA GLY A 154 11.22 -1.13 19.23
C GLY A 154 12.64 -0.55 19.17
N PHE A 155 13.06 -0.02 18.02
CA PHE A 155 14.29 0.75 17.92
C PHE A 155 14.03 2.20 18.33
N VAL A 156 15.00 2.80 19.04
CA VAL A 156 14.93 4.19 19.51
C VAL A 156 15.99 5.00 18.79
N TYR A 157 15.63 6.20 18.34
CA TYR A 157 16.59 7.14 17.74
C TYR A 157 17.64 7.56 18.78
N GLU A 158 18.92 7.46 18.40
CA GLU A 158 20.04 7.99 19.18
C GLU A 158 20.81 9.01 18.34
N ASP A 159 20.99 10.21 18.90
CA ASP A 159 21.83 11.24 18.31
C ASP A 159 23.30 10.90 18.57
N TYR A 160 23.93 10.19 17.62
CA TYR A 160 25.37 9.98 17.65
C TYR A 160 26.09 11.18 17.04
N THR A 161 26.77 11.93 17.90
CA THR A 161 27.62 13.06 17.50
C THR A 161 28.84 12.61 16.68
N SER A 162 28.85 12.90 15.37
CA SER A 162 29.97 13.53 14.65
C SER A 162 29.69 13.79 13.16
N SER A 163 28.59 13.28 12.60
CA SER A 163 28.20 13.55 11.20
C SER A 163 26.69 13.74 11.11
N GLU A 164 26.24 14.93 10.72
CA GLU A 164 24.82 15.29 10.53
C GLU A 164 24.11 14.47 9.43
N GLU A 165 24.82 13.53 8.78
CA GLU A 165 24.37 12.80 7.59
C GLU A 165 23.90 11.36 7.88
N ILE A 166 24.02 10.87 9.12
CA ILE A 166 23.62 9.50 9.49
C ILE A 166 22.63 9.51 10.65
N LEU A 167 21.47 8.86 10.46
CA LEU A 167 20.49 8.62 11.51
C LEU A 167 20.75 7.27 12.18
N TYR A 168 20.81 7.23 13.50
CA TYR A 168 21.06 6.00 14.25
C TYR A 168 19.85 5.57 15.07
N TYR A 169 19.55 4.27 15.01
CA TYR A 169 18.45 3.63 15.72
C TYR A 169 18.98 2.41 16.48
N VAL A 170 18.68 2.33 17.77
CA VAL A 170 19.27 1.33 18.67
C VAL A 170 18.19 0.47 19.34
N LYS A 171 18.45 -0.83 19.42
CA LYS A 171 17.65 -1.80 20.19
C LYS A 171 18.58 -2.83 20.81
N GLY A 172 18.80 -2.72 22.12
CA GLY A 172 19.74 -3.59 22.83
C GLY A 172 21.16 -3.41 22.30
N LYS A 173 21.73 -4.47 21.70
CA LYS A 173 23.08 -4.43 21.10
C LYS A 173 23.10 -4.16 19.59
N THR A 174 21.92 -4.02 18.99
CA THR A 174 21.78 -3.79 17.56
C THR A 174 21.69 -2.30 17.28
N VAL A 175 22.56 -1.82 16.40
CA VAL A 175 22.56 -0.45 15.89
C VAL A 175 22.24 -0.48 14.40
N VAL A 176 21.30 0.36 13.99
CA VAL A 176 20.90 0.58 12.60
C VAL A 176 21.26 2.02 12.22
N GLY A 177 22.21 2.17 11.30
CA GLY A 177 22.59 3.46 10.72
C GLY A 177 21.93 3.65 9.35
N LEU A 178 21.31 4.81 9.13
CA LEU A 178 20.64 5.18 7.87
C LEU A 178 21.35 6.38 7.27
N TYR A 179 21.81 6.28 6.03
CA TYR A 179 22.45 7.42 5.34
C TYR A 179 22.28 7.37 3.83
N PHE A 180 22.41 8.55 3.20
CA PHE A 180 22.40 8.69 1.75
C PHE A 180 23.82 8.94 1.23
N GLY A 181 24.18 8.25 0.15
CA GLY A 181 25.42 8.48 -0.59
C GLY A 181 25.11 8.74 -2.05
N GLY A 182 24.89 10.01 -2.42
CA GLY A 182 24.40 10.36 -3.76
C GLY A 182 22.95 9.90 -3.95
N TYR A 183 22.70 9.05 -4.96
CA TYR A 183 21.38 8.47 -5.24
C TYR A 183 21.15 7.10 -4.58
N ASP A 184 22.07 6.69 -3.71
CA ASP A 184 22.02 5.42 -3.01
C ASP A 184 21.61 5.63 -1.55
N PHE A 185 20.75 4.77 -1.04
CA PHE A 185 20.41 4.68 0.37
C PHE A 185 21.06 3.46 0.99
N TYR A 186 21.58 3.64 2.20
CA TYR A 186 22.29 2.60 2.92
C TYR A 186 21.64 2.34 4.26
N VAL A 187 21.40 1.05 4.53
CA VAL A 187 21.06 0.54 5.86
C VAL A 187 22.29 -0.19 6.38
N LEU A 188 22.96 0.40 7.36
CA LEU A 188 24.10 -0.18 8.07
C LEU A 188 23.60 -0.92 9.31
N LEU A 189 23.92 -2.19 9.44
CA LEU A 189 23.63 -3.00 10.61
C LEU A 189 24.92 -3.34 11.34
N THR A 190 24.94 -3.04 12.63
CA THR A 190 26.04 -3.38 13.54
C THR A 190 25.49 -4.08 14.77
N THR A 191 26.17 -5.13 15.21
CA THR A 191 25.91 -5.83 16.47
C THR A 191 27.21 -5.97 17.26
N ASP A 192 27.14 -5.77 18.57
CA ASP A 192 28.25 -6.02 19.51
C ASP A 192 28.23 -7.45 20.10
#